data_AF-A0ABD5MG13-F1
#
_entry.id   AF-A0ABD5MG13-F1
#
_cell.length_a   1.000
_cell.length_b   1.000
_cell.length_c   1.000
_cell.angle_alpha   90.00
_cell.angle_beta   90.00
_cell.angle_gamma   90.00
#
_symmetry.space_group_name_H-M   'P 1'
#
loop_
_entity.id
_entity.type
_entity.pdbx_description
1 polymer ?
#
loop_
_entity_poly.entity_id
_entity_poly.type
_entity_poly.pdbx_seq_one_letter_code
_entity_poly.pdbx_strand_id
1 'polypeptide(L)' 'MSVTGACQVCEQREAEYACHRCGAAVCSVHFDQDRGVCVHCADPEGRDDVFAEGDGDVPEFR' A
#
# COMPACT_ATOMS: atom_id res chain seq x y z
N MET A 1 -8.37 22.08 -13.44
CA MET A 1 -7.80 21.05 -14.34
C MET A 1 -7.82 19.75 -13.57
N SER A 2 -8.79 18.89 -13.85
CA SER A 2 -9.00 17.64 -13.11
C SER A 2 -8.15 16.57 -13.75
N VAL A 3 -7.03 16.24 -13.11
CA VAL A 3 -6.22 15.08 -13.49
C VAL A 3 -7.04 13.83 -13.22
N THR A 4 -7.64 13.26 -14.26
CA THR A 4 -7.96 11.84 -14.22
C THR A 4 -6.59 11.15 -14.17
N GLY A 5 -6.16 10.82 -12.95
CA GLY A 5 -4.75 10.59 -12.65
C GLY A 5 -4.19 9.40 -13.41
N ALA A 6 -2.99 9.56 -13.97
CA ALA A 6 -2.18 8.42 -14.35
C ALA A 6 -2.06 7.45 -13.16
N CYS A 7 -1.80 6.18 -13.46
CA CYS A 7 -1.55 5.15 -12.48
C CYS A 7 -0.52 5.65 -11.46
N GLN A 8 -0.90 5.74 -10.19
CA GLN A 8 -0.05 6.28 -9.13
C GLN A 8 1.11 5.34 -8.75
N VAL A 9 1.21 4.18 -9.41
CA VAL A 9 2.29 3.19 -9.20
C VAL A 9 3.39 3.35 -10.25
N CYS A 10 3.03 3.46 -11.53
CA CYS A 10 4.01 3.57 -12.61
C CYS A 10 4.06 4.93 -13.30
N GLU A 11 3.07 5.78 -13.04
CA GLU A 11 2.90 7.16 -13.54
C GLU A 11 2.98 7.31 -15.08
N GLN A 12 2.86 6.20 -15.79
CA GLN A 12 3.05 6.13 -17.24
C GLN A 12 1.78 5.78 -18.01
N ARG A 13 0.83 5.11 -17.36
CA ARG A 13 -0.42 4.63 -17.97
C ARG A 13 -1.59 5.30 -17.30
N GLU A 14 -2.69 5.49 -18.01
CA GLU A 14 -3.93 5.97 -17.39
C GLU A 14 -4.45 4.94 -16.37
N ALA A 15 -4.96 5.44 -15.24
CA ALA A 15 -5.58 4.58 -14.25
C ALA A 15 -6.95 4.10 -14.75
N GLU A 16 -7.19 2.81 -14.63
CA GLU A 16 -8.44 2.16 -15.06
C GLU A 16 -9.23 1.63 -13.85
N TYR A 17 -8.53 1.32 -12.75
CA TYR A 17 -9.05 0.74 -11.54
C TYR A 17 -8.68 1.61 -10.33
N ALA A 18 -9.48 1.51 -9.26
CA ALA A 18 -9.17 2.15 -7.99
C ALA A 18 -8.99 1.08 -6.91
N CYS A 19 -7.89 1.17 -6.15
CA CYS A 19 -7.65 0.26 -5.04
C CYS A 19 -8.69 0.51 -3.94
N HIS A 20 -9.44 -0.52 -3.52
CA HIS A 20 -10.45 -0.37 -2.47
C HIS A 20 -9.85 -0.13 -1.07
N ARG A 21 -8.57 -0.45 -0.88
CA ARG A 21 -7.88 -0.33 0.42
C ARG A 21 -7.28 1.05 0.64
N CYS A 22 -6.54 1.58 -0.33
CA CYS A 22 -5.88 2.89 -0.21
C CYS A 22 -6.52 4.00 -1.06
N GLY A 23 -7.48 3.66 -1.94
CA GLY A 23 -8.11 4.62 -2.86
C GLY A 23 -7.25 5.02 -4.06
N ALA A 24 -6.06 4.44 -4.22
CA ALA A 24 -5.13 4.82 -5.29
C ALA A 24 -5.65 4.42 -6.68
N ALA A 25 -5.47 5.31 -7.66
CA ALA A 25 -5.81 5.07 -9.05
C ALA A 25 -4.69 4.28 -9.74
N VAL A 26 -5.00 3.09 -10.26
CA VAL A 26 -4.03 2.15 -10.83
C VAL A 26 -4.47 1.58 -12.18
N CYS A 27 -3.51 1.21 -13.01
CA CYS A 27 -3.77 0.55 -14.29
C CYS A 27 -3.99 -0.96 -14.10
N SER A 28 -4.56 -1.62 -15.11
CA SER A 28 -4.79 -3.08 -15.15
C SER A 28 -3.57 -3.94 -14.77
N VAL A 29 -2.35 -3.46 -15.02
CA VAL A 29 -1.11 -4.19 -14.71
C VAL A 29 -0.77 -4.17 -13.22
N HIS A 30 -1.04 -3.05 -12.55
CA HIS A 30 -0.73 -2.86 -11.12
C HIS A 30 -1.96 -3.05 -10.22
N PHE A 31 -3.07 -3.51 -10.79
CA PHE A 31 -4.27 -3.87 -10.08
C PHE A 31 -4.36 -5.39 -9.98
N ASP A 32 -4.37 -5.89 -8.75
CA ASP A 32 -4.63 -7.28 -8.42
C ASP A 32 -6.15 -7.52 -8.49
N GLN A 33 -6.58 -8.28 -9.49
CA GLN A 33 -8.01 -8.55 -9.74
C GLN A 33 -8.58 -9.60 -8.78
N ASP A 34 -7.75 -10.54 -8.31
CA ASP A 34 -8.15 -11.58 -7.35
C ASP A 34 -8.51 -10.97 -6.00
N ARG A 35 -7.71 -9.99 -5.54
CA ARG A 35 -7.89 -9.30 -4.26
C ARG A 35 -8.62 -7.96 -4.40
N GLY A 36 -8.71 -7.41 -5.62
CA GLY A 36 -9.32 -6.11 -5.89
C GLY A 36 -8.52 -4.90 -5.37
N VAL A 37 -7.21 -5.03 -5.18
CA VAL A 37 -6.32 -3.98 -4.63
C VAL A 37 -5.13 -3.71 -5.54
N CYS A 38 -4.38 -2.63 -5.32
CA CYS A 38 -3.11 -2.42 -6.03
C CYS A 38 -2.02 -3.39 -5.54
N VAL A 39 -0.99 -3.62 -6.35
CA VAL A 39 0.14 -4.52 -6.02
C VAL A 39 0.81 -4.20 -4.67
N HIS A 40 0.91 -2.93 -4.27
CA HIS A 40 1.44 -2.53 -2.96
C HIS A 40 0.59 -3.00 -1.77
N CYS A 41 -0.74 -3.01 -1.95
CA CYS A 41 -1.67 -3.50 -0.95
C CYS A 41 -1.91 -5.02 -1.08
N ALA A 42 -1.67 -5.57 -2.27
CA ALA A 42 -1.73 -7.00 -2.53
C ALA A 42 -0.56 -7.71 -1.85
N ASP A 43 0.62 -7.09 -1.81
CA ASP A 43 1.81 -7.68 -1.20
C ASP A 43 1.67 -7.70 0.34
N PRO A 44 1.49 -8.88 0.96
CA PRO A 44 1.45 -8.99 2.41
C PRO A 44 2.86 -9.05 3.02
N GLU A 45 3.91 -9.14 2.18
CA GLU A 45 5.31 -9.26 2.60
C GLU A 45 6.04 -7.90 2.63
N GLY A 46 5.29 -6.79 2.65
CA GLY A 46 5.75 -5.57 3.31
C GLY A 46 5.88 -5.84 4.81
N ARG A 47 6.88 -6.64 5.18
CA ARG A 47 7.22 -6.92 6.55
C ARG A 47 7.42 -5.60 7.28
N ASP A 48 6.44 -5.24 8.09
CA ASP A 48 6.67 -4.55 9.34
C ASP A 48 7.55 -5.47 10.21
N ASP A 49 8.83 -5.61 9.86
CA ASP A 49 9.88 -6.14 10.73
C ASP A 49 10.21 -5.13 11.85
N VAL A 50 9.32 -4.18 12.16
CA VAL A 50 9.47 -3.23 13.26
C VAL A 50 8.83 -3.79 14.54
N PHE A 51 8.91 -5.11 14.74
CA PHE A 51 8.68 -5.74 16.04
C PHE A 51 9.64 -6.92 16.24
N ALA A 52 10.94 -6.68 16.05
CA ALA A 52 11.96 -7.42 16.76
C ALA A 52 12.83 -6.43 17.56
N GLU A 53 12.48 -6.32 18.84
CA GLU A 53 13.38 -6.10 19.97
C GLU A 53 13.76 -4.64 20.30
N GLY A 54 13.05 -4.14 21.32
CA GLY A 54 13.44 -3.02 22.16
C GLY A 54 12.74 -3.15 23.51
N ASP A 55 12.93 -4.31 24.16
CA ASP A 55 12.70 -4.47 25.60
C ASP A 55 13.55 -3.39 26.31
N GLY A 56 12.89 -2.40 26.89
CA GLY A 56 13.55 -1.17 27.32
C GLY A 56 12.79 -0.48 28.43
N ASP A 57 12.85 -1.10 29.61
CA ASP A 57 12.69 -0.49 30.94
C ASP A 57 11.26 -0.09 31.35
N VAL A 58 10.58 -1.02 32.03
CA VAL A 58 9.51 -0.65 32.97
C VAL A 58 10.15 -0.06 34.23
N PRO A 59 9.88 1.20 34.61
CA PRO A 59 10.45 1.76 35.83
C PRO A 59 9.85 1.07 37.05
N GLU A 60 10.67 0.33 37.79
CA GLU A 60 10.30 -0.25 39.09
C GLU A 60 10.11 0.90 40.09
N PHE A 61 8.86 1.25 40.38
CA PHE A 61 8.49 2.23 41.40
C PHE A 61 8.96 1.77 42.79
N ARG A 62 9.83 2.54 43.44
CA ARG A 62 10.03 2.47 44.89
C ARG A 62 10.30 3.83 45.51
#